data_AF-L7LA81-F1
#
_entry.id   AF-L7LA81-F1
#
_cell.length_a   1.000
_cell.length_b   1.000
_cell.length_c   1.000
_cell.angle_alpha   90.00
_cell.angle_beta   90.00
_cell.angle_gamma   90.00
#
_symmetry.space_group_name_H-M   'P 1'
#
loop_
_entity.id
_entity.type
_entity.pdbx_description
1 polymer ?
#
loop_
_entity_poly.entity_id
_entity_poly.type
_entity_poly.pdbx_seq_one_letter_code
_entity_poly.pdbx_strand_id
1 'polypeptide(L)'
;MTVWNLKRARAAAVAAATVALVFPLAGQAAADPAPAPERPAPSAAPAPPPAAPAARVTRTVWYDANRVALWIFSPAMKQEIQVQLLLARDWWYKLDAKFPQMYTLDGLRAQDDQNGWIINTDIARFYQDKNVNVVLPVGGESSFYTDWKQPDRGKNYQWETFLIHELPPILQDQWRSTDVRGVQGLSMGGSAAMMLAARNPGFFKYAASYSGILQLTSYGMPQAIQFALRDGGGYDSMKMFGPPSDPAWAEHDPYLLADQLRGTSLYVSSGNGMVGEHDKPSDIPLLATNYSGVGLEVLSRTTSQQFASKLNSLGIPAQAVYRPSGTHTWPYWEFEMKQAWPQAASALGLSGDRVACKVGDAFKKAKQLRSLGGCLTPEYAVPGGKAQDFRNGRLFTGPKGPKVVTGAIGGAYVPAFDRLGLPTSDEQTSRDGKVKFNTFERGKITWTPSRGARVEAKP
;
A
#
# COMPACT_ATOMS: atom_id res chain seq x y z
N MET A 1 35.34 58.65 -39.52
CA MET A 1 35.26 59.02 -40.94
C MET A 1 34.60 57.86 -41.68
N THR A 2 33.54 57.97 -42.49
CA THR A 2 32.69 59.12 -42.86
C THR A 2 31.32 58.61 -43.35
N VAL A 3 30.24 58.97 -42.65
CA VAL A 3 28.99 59.60 -43.14
C VAL A 3 28.43 59.21 -44.52
N TRP A 4 27.31 58.45 -44.48
CA TRP A 4 26.00 58.65 -45.16
C TRP A 4 25.82 58.74 -46.71
N ASN A 5 24.59 58.36 -47.09
CA ASN A 5 23.67 58.92 -48.11
C ASN A 5 23.67 58.40 -49.58
N LEU A 6 22.59 58.58 -50.38
CA LEU A 6 21.11 58.61 -50.21
C LEU A 6 20.47 59.16 -51.52
N LYS A 7 19.54 58.41 -52.15
CA LYS A 7 18.55 58.91 -53.14
C LYS A 7 17.32 57.97 -53.03
N ARG A 8 16.09 58.33 -52.64
CA ARG A 8 15.14 59.42 -53.03
C ARG A 8 14.95 59.51 -54.55
N ALA A 9 13.75 59.71 -55.12
CA ALA A 9 12.33 59.58 -54.72
C ALA A 9 11.50 60.10 -55.92
N ARG A 10 10.22 59.70 -56.10
CA ARG A 10 9.11 60.58 -56.58
C ARG A 10 7.76 59.85 -56.64
N ALA A 11 6.68 60.63 -56.65
CA ALA A 11 5.30 60.21 -56.49
C ALA A 11 4.35 61.00 -57.43
N ALA A 12 3.13 60.48 -57.63
CA ALA A 12 1.95 61.18 -58.16
C ALA A 12 0.68 60.33 -57.89
N ALA A 13 -0.56 60.82 -58.02
CA ALA A 13 -1.25 61.89 -57.25
C ALA A 13 -2.69 62.11 -57.80
N VAL A 14 -3.73 62.01 -56.94
CA VAL A 14 -5.08 62.64 -57.11
C VAL A 14 -5.92 62.03 -58.29
N ALA A 15 -7.27 61.98 -58.37
CA ALA A 15 -8.37 62.75 -57.77
C ALA A 15 -9.63 61.89 -57.48
N ALA A 16 -10.63 62.49 -56.82
CA ALA A 16 -11.99 61.96 -56.63
C ALA A 16 -13.02 62.66 -57.54
N ALA A 17 -14.17 62.02 -57.79
CA ALA A 17 -15.35 62.67 -58.37
C ALA A 17 -16.66 62.06 -57.82
N THR A 18 -17.51 62.91 -57.25
CA THR A 18 -18.87 62.59 -56.77
C THR A 18 -19.92 62.93 -57.82
N VAL A 19 -20.98 62.13 -57.92
CA VAL A 19 -22.21 62.51 -58.64
C VAL A 19 -23.38 62.48 -57.64
N ALA A 20 -24.15 63.57 -57.61
CA ALA A 20 -25.35 63.71 -56.80
C ALA A 20 -26.59 63.74 -57.71
N LEU A 21 -27.71 63.18 -57.24
CA LEU A 21 -29.03 63.33 -57.86
C LEU A 21 -30.14 63.32 -56.80
N VAL A 22 -31.09 64.24 -56.99
CA VAL A 22 -32.13 64.75 -56.06
C VAL A 22 -33.23 65.34 -56.96
N PHE A 23 -34.55 65.31 -56.71
CA PHE A 23 -35.38 65.00 -55.52
C PHE A 23 -36.53 64.01 -55.91
N PRO A 24 -37.75 63.89 -55.31
CA PRO A 24 -38.44 64.70 -54.29
C PRO A 24 -38.95 63.96 -53.02
N LEU A 25 -39.23 64.78 -52.00
CA LEU A 25 -39.89 64.40 -50.74
C LEU A 25 -41.39 64.17 -50.91
N ALA A 26 -41.94 63.24 -50.14
CA ALA A 26 -43.35 63.22 -49.75
C ALA A 26 -43.53 62.64 -48.33
N GLY A 27 -44.39 63.25 -47.52
CA GLY A 27 -45.17 62.57 -46.48
C GLY A 27 -44.45 62.12 -45.20
N GLN A 28 -44.58 62.94 -44.15
CA GLN A 28 -44.24 62.64 -42.75
C GLN A 28 -44.79 61.31 -42.20
N ALA A 29 -43.97 60.62 -41.39
CA ALA A 29 -44.33 60.21 -40.03
C ALA A 29 -43.04 59.90 -39.24
N ALA A 30 -42.85 60.53 -38.08
CA ALA A 30 -41.77 60.14 -37.17
C ALA A 30 -42.20 58.93 -36.35
N ALA A 31 -41.60 57.78 -36.60
CA ALA A 31 -41.69 56.61 -35.72
C ALA A 31 -40.47 56.60 -34.80
N ASP A 32 -40.68 56.28 -33.52
CA ASP A 32 -39.59 56.09 -32.56
C ASP A 32 -38.63 54.99 -33.02
N PRO A 33 -37.31 55.12 -32.77
CA PRO A 33 -36.36 54.09 -33.13
C PRO A 33 -36.65 52.80 -32.36
N ALA A 34 -36.90 51.72 -33.09
CA ALA A 34 -37.10 50.40 -32.51
C ALA A 34 -35.88 49.97 -31.66
N PRO A 35 -36.09 49.28 -30.52
CA PRO A 35 -34.98 48.80 -29.70
C PRO A 35 -34.07 47.86 -30.50
N ALA A 36 -32.76 48.00 -30.30
CA ALA A 36 -31.77 47.16 -30.96
C ALA A 36 -32.01 45.67 -30.62
N PRO A 37 -31.79 44.73 -31.56
CA PRO A 37 -31.99 43.32 -31.30
C PRO A 37 -31.09 42.84 -30.16
N GLU A 38 -31.67 42.17 -29.17
CA GLU A 38 -30.93 41.60 -28.05
C GLU A 38 -29.87 40.62 -28.57
N ARG A 39 -28.65 40.73 -28.04
CA ARG A 39 -27.61 39.73 -28.29
C ARG A 39 -28.09 38.39 -27.71
N PRO A 40 -27.93 37.27 -28.43
CA PRO A 40 -28.17 35.95 -27.85
C PRO A 40 -27.40 35.82 -26.55
N ALA A 41 -28.08 35.38 -25.49
CA ALA A 41 -27.42 35.11 -24.21
C ALA A 41 -26.25 34.13 -24.43
N PRO A 42 -25.11 34.31 -23.75
CA PRO A 42 -24.00 33.36 -23.87
C PRO A 42 -24.52 31.98 -23.48
N SER A 43 -24.38 31.02 -24.40
CA SER A 43 -24.73 29.62 -24.15
C SER A 43 -24.09 29.17 -22.84
N ALA A 44 -24.90 28.58 -21.95
CA ALA A 44 -24.41 28.12 -20.66
C ALA A 44 -23.19 27.22 -20.89
N ALA A 45 -22.08 27.51 -20.20
CA ALA A 45 -20.90 26.68 -20.28
C ALA A 45 -21.29 25.23 -19.96
N PRO A 46 -20.84 24.24 -20.75
CA PRO A 46 -21.15 22.84 -20.46
C PRO A 46 -20.74 22.55 -19.01
N ALA A 47 -21.64 21.91 -18.27
CA ALA A 47 -21.37 21.56 -16.88
C ALA A 47 -20.00 20.85 -16.80
N PRO A 48 -19.15 21.15 -15.80
CA PRO A 48 -17.87 20.50 -15.67
C PRO A 48 -18.08 18.98 -15.68
N PRO A 49 -17.22 18.22 -16.38
CA PRO A 49 -17.38 16.78 -16.47
C PRO A 49 -17.49 16.20 -15.06
N PRO A 50 -18.35 15.18 -14.84
CA PRO A 50 -18.51 14.60 -13.51
C PRO A 50 -17.14 14.22 -12.97
N ALA A 51 -16.86 14.63 -11.72
CA ALA A 51 -15.57 14.41 -11.10
C ALA A 51 -15.16 12.94 -11.24
N ALA A 52 -13.88 12.70 -11.58
CA ALA A 52 -13.36 11.35 -11.72
C ALA A 52 -13.72 10.54 -10.46
N PRO A 53 -14.18 9.29 -10.60
CA PRO A 53 -14.63 8.50 -9.46
C PRO A 53 -13.49 8.44 -8.43
N ALA A 54 -13.79 8.72 -7.16
CA ALA A 54 -12.79 8.60 -6.10
C ALA A 54 -12.51 7.13 -5.77
N ALA A 55 -11.30 6.84 -5.32
CA ALA A 55 -10.97 5.53 -4.79
C ALA A 55 -11.83 5.22 -3.55
N ARG A 56 -12.34 3.99 -3.47
CA ARG A 56 -13.32 3.62 -2.44
C ARG A 56 -13.27 2.14 -2.11
N VAL A 57 -13.49 1.82 -0.84
CA VAL A 57 -13.71 0.44 -0.39
C VAL A 57 -15.03 -0.08 -0.99
N THR A 58 -14.98 -1.21 -1.68
CA THR A 58 -16.15 -1.90 -2.25
C THR A 58 -16.59 -3.08 -1.39
N ARG A 59 -15.64 -3.74 -0.73
CA ARG A 59 -15.86 -4.91 0.13
C ARG A 59 -14.82 -4.95 1.26
N THR A 60 -15.27 -5.38 2.44
CA THR A 60 -14.44 -5.60 3.62
C THR A 60 -14.68 -7.02 4.15
N VAL A 61 -13.62 -7.79 4.37
CA VAL A 61 -13.70 -9.16 4.93
C VAL A 61 -12.73 -9.29 6.09
N TRP A 62 -13.25 -9.62 7.28
CA TRP A 62 -12.45 -9.85 8.48
C TRP A 62 -12.08 -11.33 8.59
N TYR A 63 -10.78 -11.63 8.65
CA TYR A 63 -10.28 -13.01 8.86
C TYR A 63 -10.23 -13.38 10.34
N ASP A 64 -9.90 -12.40 11.17
CA ASP A 64 -9.94 -12.46 12.64
C ASP A 64 -10.15 -11.03 13.18
N ALA A 65 -9.93 -10.79 14.47
CA ALA A 65 -10.16 -9.47 15.08
C ALA A 65 -9.05 -8.43 14.80
N ASN A 66 -7.90 -8.86 14.27
CA ASN A 66 -6.74 -8.02 13.97
C ASN A 66 -6.38 -8.01 12.48
N ARG A 67 -6.85 -8.98 11.67
CA ARG A 67 -6.60 -9.06 10.23
C ARG A 67 -7.86 -8.90 9.39
N VAL A 68 -7.82 -7.96 8.44
CA VAL A 68 -8.92 -7.62 7.53
C VAL A 68 -8.42 -7.43 6.09
N ALA A 69 -9.19 -7.86 5.09
CA ALA A 69 -8.99 -7.51 3.68
C ALA A 69 -9.99 -6.46 3.23
N LEU A 70 -9.49 -5.48 2.50
CA LEU A 70 -10.26 -4.47 1.78
C LEU A 70 -10.13 -4.76 0.29
N TRP A 71 -11.24 -4.66 -0.46
CA TRP A 71 -11.19 -4.46 -1.90
C TRP A 71 -11.47 -2.99 -2.14
N ILE A 72 -10.54 -2.33 -2.82
CA ILE A 72 -10.58 -0.90 -3.09
C ILE A 72 -10.65 -0.73 -4.60
N PHE A 73 -11.73 -0.14 -5.10
CA PHE A 73 -11.77 0.26 -6.51
C PHE A 73 -10.75 1.38 -6.71
N SER A 74 -9.75 1.13 -7.56
CA SER A 74 -8.73 2.08 -7.99
C SER A 74 -9.16 2.74 -9.31
N PRO A 75 -9.42 4.05 -9.33
CA PRO A 75 -9.66 4.82 -10.54
C PRO A 75 -8.51 4.73 -11.55
N ALA A 76 -7.26 4.82 -11.10
CA ALA A 76 -6.08 4.75 -11.96
C ALA A 76 -5.94 3.37 -12.64
N MET A 77 -6.11 2.28 -11.89
CA MET A 77 -6.03 0.92 -12.45
C MET A 77 -7.34 0.40 -13.06
N LYS A 78 -8.47 1.07 -12.80
CA LYS A 78 -9.85 0.72 -13.24
C LYS A 78 -10.32 -0.67 -12.78
N GLN A 79 -9.84 -1.14 -11.62
CA GLN A 79 -10.14 -2.46 -11.06
C GLN A 79 -10.20 -2.41 -9.53
N GLU A 80 -10.70 -3.47 -8.91
CA GLU A 80 -10.58 -3.67 -7.46
C GLU A 80 -9.19 -4.20 -7.10
N ILE A 81 -8.50 -3.51 -6.20
CA ILE A 81 -7.23 -3.92 -5.61
C ILE A 81 -7.50 -4.46 -4.21
N GLN A 82 -7.02 -5.66 -3.90
CA GLN A 82 -7.09 -6.16 -2.53
C GLN A 82 -5.91 -5.60 -1.71
N VAL A 83 -6.21 -5.04 -0.54
CA VAL A 83 -5.22 -4.62 0.47
C VAL A 83 -5.59 -5.29 1.78
N GLN A 84 -4.66 -6.06 2.33
CA GLN A 84 -4.81 -6.67 3.65
C GLN A 84 -4.18 -5.77 4.71
N LEU A 85 -4.84 -5.64 5.86
CA LEU A 85 -4.34 -4.88 7.00
C LEU A 85 -4.12 -5.81 8.19
N LEU A 86 -2.99 -5.63 8.87
CA LEU A 86 -2.80 -6.08 10.26
C LEU A 86 -2.96 -4.85 11.15
N LEU A 87 -4.01 -4.83 11.96
CA LEU A 87 -4.38 -3.67 12.77
C LEU A 87 -3.54 -3.61 14.04
N ALA A 88 -3.19 -2.38 14.44
CA ALA A 88 -2.45 -2.07 15.65
C ALA A 88 -3.00 -2.79 16.91
N ARG A 89 -2.10 -3.19 17.80
CA ARG A 89 -2.41 -3.89 19.06
C ARG A 89 -3.55 -3.25 19.84
N ASP A 90 -3.50 -1.94 20.07
CA ASP A 90 -4.48 -1.24 20.90
C ASP A 90 -5.76 -0.84 20.13
N TRP A 91 -5.98 -1.31 18.89
CA TRP A 91 -7.10 -0.93 18.01
C TRP A 91 -8.49 -0.98 18.69
N TRP A 92 -8.76 -2.03 19.46
CA TRP A 92 -10.06 -2.21 20.13
C TRP A 92 -10.12 -1.58 21.51
N TYR A 93 -8.97 -1.26 22.10
CA TYR A 93 -8.84 -0.64 23.42
C TYR A 93 -8.92 0.89 23.35
N LYS A 94 -8.21 1.51 22.40
CA LYS A 94 -8.14 2.98 22.25
C LYS A 94 -8.93 3.40 21.01
N LEU A 95 -10.24 3.64 21.19
CA LEU A 95 -11.13 3.87 20.06
C LEU A 95 -10.87 5.18 19.29
N ASP A 96 -10.32 6.19 19.96
CA ASP A 96 -10.00 7.49 19.36
C ASP A 96 -8.54 7.60 18.87
N ALA A 97 -7.71 6.57 19.09
CA ALA A 97 -6.33 6.58 18.66
C ALA A 97 -6.19 6.37 17.14
N LYS A 98 -5.24 7.07 16.54
CA LYS A 98 -4.71 6.77 15.20
C LYS A 98 -3.32 6.14 15.29
N PHE A 99 -2.98 5.32 14.31
CA PHE A 99 -1.75 4.51 14.31
C PHE A 99 -0.88 4.77 13.06
N PRO A 100 0.47 4.74 13.17
CA PRO A 100 1.36 4.80 12.02
C PRO A 100 1.15 3.62 11.06
N GLN A 101 1.59 3.79 9.82
CA GLN A 101 1.42 2.81 8.74
C GLN A 101 2.75 2.13 8.40
N MET A 102 2.73 0.82 8.14
CA MET A 102 3.88 0.08 7.59
C MET A 102 3.47 -0.63 6.29
N TYR A 103 3.79 -0.02 5.15
CA TYR A 103 3.56 -0.59 3.83
C TYR A 103 4.55 -1.74 3.62
N THR A 104 4.05 -2.95 3.38
CA THR A 104 4.85 -4.17 3.27
C THR A 104 4.62 -4.80 1.89
N LEU A 105 5.58 -4.56 1.01
CA LEU A 105 5.52 -4.88 -0.42
C LEU A 105 6.04 -6.29 -0.70
N ASP A 106 5.38 -6.98 -1.62
CA ASP A 106 5.64 -8.38 -1.97
C ASP A 106 6.74 -8.50 -3.05
N GLY A 107 7.20 -9.72 -3.30
CA GLY A 107 8.20 -10.03 -4.30
C GLY A 107 7.66 -10.07 -5.74
N LEU A 108 8.55 -10.42 -6.67
CA LEU A 108 8.29 -10.45 -8.12
C LEU A 108 7.08 -11.33 -8.50
N ARG A 109 6.83 -12.41 -7.75
CA ARG A 109 5.78 -13.42 -7.97
C ARG A 109 4.58 -13.23 -7.01
N ALA A 110 4.19 -11.98 -6.76
CA ALA A 110 3.08 -11.64 -5.86
C ALA A 110 1.75 -12.27 -6.35
N GLN A 111 1.07 -13.02 -5.49
CA GLN A 111 -0.16 -13.74 -5.84
C GLN A 111 -1.40 -12.84 -5.69
N ASP A 112 -2.39 -13.02 -6.57
CA ASP A 112 -3.64 -12.22 -6.60
C ASP A 112 -4.64 -12.61 -5.48
N ASP A 113 -4.37 -13.66 -4.66
CA ASP A 113 -5.26 -14.14 -3.60
C ASP A 113 -4.87 -13.66 -2.18
N GLN A 114 -3.56 -13.60 -1.88
CA GLN A 114 -3.03 -13.19 -0.59
C GLN A 114 -1.58 -12.70 -0.70
N ASN A 115 -1.22 -11.66 0.07
CA ASN A 115 0.15 -11.15 0.13
C ASN A 115 1.12 -12.23 0.66
N GLY A 116 2.24 -12.43 -0.06
CA GLY A 116 3.22 -13.47 0.17
C GLY A 116 3.83 -13.46 1.58
N TRP A 117 3.93 -12.31 2.24
CA TRP A 117 4.39 -12.24 3.63
C TRP A 117 3.45 -13.00 4.57
N ILE A 118 2.12 -12.95 4.37
CA ILE A 118 1.18 -13.72 5.20
C ILE A 118 1.22 -15.22 4.85
N ILE A 119 1.50 -15.57 3.59
CA ILE A 119 1.58 -16.97 3.14
C ILE A 119 2.80 -17.68 3.74
N ASN A 120 3.95 -16.99 3.75
CA ASN A 120 5.26 -17.63 3.94
C ASN A 120 5.99 -17.24 5.23
N THR A 121 5.43 -16.35 6.06
CA THR A 121 6.10 -15.83 7.27
C THR A 121 5.15 -15.73 8.47
N ASP A 122 5.70 -15.55 9.67
CA ASP A 122 4.91 -15.28 10.88
C ASP A 122 4.43 -13.82 11.05
N ILE A 123 4.54 -12.97 10.02
CA ILE A 123 4.35 -11.50 10.09
C ILE A 123 3.09 -11.07 10.87
N ALA A 124 1.97 -11.78 10.72
CA ALA A 124 0.73 -11.49 11.46
C ALA A 124 0.90 -11.64 12.98
N ARG A 125 1.60 -12.70 13.42
CA ARG A 125 1.96 -12.94 14.83
C ARG A 125 3.02 -11.95 15.31
N PHE A 126 3.99 -11.62 14.44
CA PHE A 126 5.03 -10.64 14.77
C PHE A 126 4.43 -9.25 15.02
N TYR A 127 3.52 -8.76 14.18
CA TYR A 127 2.98 -7.40 14.34
C TYR A 127 1.85 -7.24 15.36
N GLN A 128 1.25 -8.35 15.80
CA GLN A 128 0.11 -8.35 16.74
C GLN A 128 0.34 -7.59 18.07
N ASP A 129 1.59 -7.41 18.49
CA ASP A 129 1.96 -6.71 19.72
C ASP A 129 2.44 -5.27 19.53
N LYS A 130 2.34 -4.71 18.31
CA LYS A 130 2.82 -3.38 17.95
C LYS A 130 1.67 -2.43 17.63
N ASN A 131 1.79 -1.17 18.03
CA ASN A 131 0.85 -0.11 17.67
C ASN A 131 1.10 0.48 16.27
N VAL A 132 1.04 -0.36 15.25
CA VAL A 132 1.20 0.02 13.84
C VAL A 132 0.15 -0.70 12.99
N ASN A 133 -0.43 -0.01 12.01
CA ASN A 133 -1.24 -0.63 10.97
C ASN A 133 -0.31 -1.11 9.85
N VAL A 134 -0.12 -2.42 9.70
CA VAL A 134 0.64 -2.98 8.58
C VAL A 134 -0.27 -3.04 7.36
N VAL A 135 0.20 -2.48 6.24
CA VAL A 135 -0.53 -2.38 4.98
C VAL A 135 0.11 -3.34 3.99
N LEU A 136 -0.63 -4.35 3.54
CA LEU A 136 -0.14 -5.42 2.66
C LEU A 136 -0.95 -5.45 1.36
N PRO A 137 -0.52 -4.73 0.31
CA PRO A 137 -1.11 -4.84 -1.02
C PRO A 137 -1.01 -6.27 -1.55
N VAL A 138 -2.02 -6.74 -2.29
CA VAL A 138 -2.09 -8.11 -2.83
C VAL A 138 -2.08 -8.08 -4.35
N GLY A 139 -1.47 -9.10 -4.95
CA GLY A 139 -1.21 -9.15 -6.39
C GLY A 139 -0.13 -8.15 -6.82
N GLY A 140 -0.12 -7.86 -8.12
CA GLY A 140 0.89 -6.98 -8.73
C GLY A 140 2.18 -7.71 -9.11
N GLU A 141 2.08 -8.97 -9.53
CA GLU A 141 3.16 -9.73 -10.16
C GLU A 141 3.97 -8.85 -11.15
N SER A 142 5.29 -8.88 -11.04
CA SER A 142 6.24 -8.09 -11.84
C SER A 142 6.04 -6.57 -11.91
N SER A 143 5.08 -5.99 -11.20
CA SER A 143 4.70 -4.58 -11.36
C SER A 143 5.73 -3.55 -10.92
N PHE A 144 6.74 -3.93 -10.14
CA PHE A 144 7.66 -3.04 -9.41
C PHE A 144 6.97 -1.96 -8.55
N TYR A 145 5.68 -2.12 -8.27
CA TYR A 145 4.79 -1.14 -7.65
C TYR A 145 4.91 0.28 -8.25
N THR A 146 5.16 0.36 -9.56
CA THR A 146 5.28 1.62 -10.31
C THR A 146 4.07 1.89 -11.22
N ASP A 147 3.99 3.10 -11.76
CA ASP A 147 3.06 3.43 -12.82
C ASP A 147 3.69 3.10 -14.19
N TRP A 148 3.04 2.20 -14.95
CA TRP A 148 3.54 1.70 -16.23
C TRP A 148 3.11 2.60 -17.38
N LYS A 149 3.98 2.76 -18.39
CA LYS A 149 3.67 3.54 -19.60
C LYS A 149 2.59 2.91 -20.47
N GLN A 150 2.50 1.58 -20.49
CA GLN A 150 1.55 0.83 -21.30
C GLN A 150 1.02 -0.38 -20.53
N PRO A 151 -0.26 -0.76 -20.70
CA PRO A 151 -0.77 -2.04 -20.23
C PRO A 151 -0.01 -3.22 -20.85
N ASP A 152 0.15 -4.30 -20.09
CA ASP A 152 0.76 -5.55 -20.54
C ASP A 152 0.08 -6.75 -19.85
N ARG A 153 0.08 -7.92 -20.51
CA ARG A 153 -0.53 -9.17 -20.00
C ARG A 153 -1.96 -9.05 -19.43
N GLY A 154 -2.74 -8.08 -19.91
CA GLY A 154 -4.11 -7.81 -19.43
C GLY A 154 -4.17 -7.03 -18.10
N LYS A 155 -3.04 -6.52 -17.60
CA LYS A 155 -2.93 -5.70 -16.40
C LYS A 155 -2.59 -4.25 -16.80
N ASN A 156 -3.20 -3.28 -16.11
CA ASN A 156 -2.89 -1.85 -16.22
C ASN A 156 -2.33 -1.38 -14.88
N TYR A 157 -1.00 -1.44 -14.72
CA TYR A 157 -0.35 -1.14 -13.46
C TYR A 157 -0.16 0.36 -13.28
N GLN A 158 -0.84 0.92 -12.27
CA GLN A 158 -0.71 2.29 -11.78
C GLN A 158 -0.56 2.23 -10.25
N TRP A 159 0.47 1.51 -9.80
CA TRP A 159 0.67 1.18 -8.39
C TRP A 159 1.27 2.32 -7.57
N GLU A 160 2.09 3.19 -8.15
CA GLU A 160 2.61 4.36 -7.42
C GLU A 160 1.45 5.32 -7.15
N THR A 161 0.64 5.64 -8.17
CA THR A 161 -0.59 6.42 -7.99
C THR A 161 -1.52 5.79 -6.95
N PHE A 162 -1.74 4.46 -6.98
CA PHE A 162 -2.58 3.81 -5.98
C PHE A 162 -2.02 3.92 -4.56
N LEU A 163 -0.73 3.62 -4.35
CA LEU A 163 -0.13 3.57 -3.01
C LEU A 163 0.10 4.95 -2.40
N ILE A 164 0.36 5.98 -3.21
CA ILE A 164 0.72 7.34 -2.78
C ILE A 164 -0.49 8.30 -2.78
N HIS A 165 -1.48 8.12 -3.66
CA HIS A 165 -2.60 9.06 -3.80
C HIS A 165 -3.98 8.46 -3.46
N GLU A 166 -4.25 7.22 -3.86
CA GLU A 166 -5.60 6.63 -3.70
C GLU A 166 -5.81 5.93 -2.35
N LEU A 167 -4.83 5.14 -1.90
CA LEU A 167 -4.89 4.36 -0.67
C LEU A 167 -4.74 5.20 0.63
N PRO A 168 -3.83 6.19 0.74
CA PRO A 168 -3.60 6.88 2.00
C PRO A 168 -4.82 7.62 2.57
N PRO A 169 -5.67 8.31 1.79
CA PRO A 169 -6.90 8.93 2.32
C PRO A 169 -7.83 7.89 2.96
N ILE A 170 -8.09 6.78 2.26
CA ILE A 170 -8.93 5.68 2.76
C ILE A 170 -8.42 5.17 4.12
N LEU A 171 -7.11 4.98 4.26
CA LEU A 171 -6.51 4.47 5.50
C LEU A 171 -6.55 5.50 6.64
N GLN A 172 -6.40 6.79 6.34
CA GLN A 172 -6.42 7.87 7.34
C GLN A 172 -7.84 8.18 7.85
N ASP A 173 -8.84 8.10 6.98
CA ASP A 173 -10.23 8.45 7.28
C ASP A 173 -11.00 7.26 7.87
N GLN A 174 -10.88 6.07 7.26
CA GLN A 174 -11.71 4.91 7.58
C GLN A 174 -10.99 3.89 8.48
N TRP A 175 -9.65 3.84 8.42
CA TRP A 175 -8.83 2.86 9.13
C TRP A 175 -7.90 3.48 10.18
N ARG A 176 -8.29 4.65 10.71
CA ARG A 176 -7.62 5.39 11.80
C ARG A 176 -6.09 5.36 11.70
N SER A 177 -5.56 5.63 10.51
CA SER A 177 -4.13 5.72 10.29
C SER A 177 -3.65 7.16 10.38
N THR A 178 -2.42 7.39 10.84
CA THR A 178 -1.74 8.69 10.77
C THR A 178 -1.06 8.88 9.41
N ASP A 179 -0.54 10.07 9.16
CA ASP A 179 0.36 10.38 8.03
C ASP A 179 1.82 9.95 8.28
N VAL A 180 2.18 9.52 9.48
CA VAL A 180 3.45 8.82 9.74
C VAL A 180 3.42 7.43 9.08
N ARG A 181 4.28 7.24 8.08
CA ARG A 181 4.35 6.02 7.25
C ARG A 181 5.77 5.48 7.17
N GLY A 182 5.91 4.17 7.06
CA GLY A 182 7.10 3.47 6.64
C GLY A 182 6.78 2.56 5.46
N VAL A 183 7.78 2.24 4.65
CA VAL A 183 7.68 1.25 3.58
C VAL A 183 8.81 0.22 3.72
N GLN A 184 8.49 -1.03 3.46
CA GLN A 184 9.44 -2.13 3.43
C GLN A 184 9.02 -3.13 2.35
N GLY A 185 9.97 -3.90 1.83
CA GLY A 185 9.65 -4.99 0.91
C GLY A 185 10.86 -5.85 0.59
N LEU A 186 10.58 -6.98 -0.05
CA LEU A 186 11.60 -7.93 -0.50
C LEU A 186 11.73 -7.96 -2.02
N SER A 187 12.92 -8.26 -2.55
CA SER A 187 13.14 -8.42 -3.99
C SER A 187 12.59 -7.21 -4.78
N MET A 188 11.67 -7.43 -5.73
CA MET A 188 10.87 -6.38 -6.41
C MET A 188 10.30 -5.34 -5.45
N GLY A 189 9.61 -5.75 -4.37
CA GLY A 189 9.07 -4.86 -3.34
C GLY A 189 10.15 -4.11 -2.56
N GLY A 190 11.36 -4.68 -2.46
CA GLY A 190 12.52 -4.02 -1.85
C GLY A 190 13.13 -2.94 -2.76
N SER A 191 13.13 -3.14 -4.07
CA SER A 191 13.42 -2.10 -5.06
C SER A 191 12.37 -0.99 -5.00
N ALA A 192 11.09 -1.38 -5.01
CA ALA A 192 9.96 -0.46 -4.94
C ALA A 192 9.94 0.39 -3.66
N ALA A 193 10.27 -0.19 -2.50
CA ALA A 193 10.32 0.54 -1.23
C ALA A 193 11.30 1.73 -1.28
N MET A 194 12.49 1.54 -1.86
CA MET A 194 13.48 2.61 -2.03
C MET A 194 13.09 3.58 -3.15
N MET A 195 12.55 3.06 -4.26
CA MET A 195 12.05 3.85 -5.39
C MET A 195 10.94 4.82 -4.97
N LEU A 196 9.87 4.31 -4.35
CA LEU A 196 8.72 5.09 -3.88
C LEU A 196 9.15 6.13 -2.83
N ALA A 197 10.06 5.78 -1.92
CA ALA A 197 10.59 6.74 -0.94
C ALA A 197 11.44 7.85 -1.55
N ALA A 198 12.23 7.54 -2.59
CA ALA A 198 13.06 8.53 -3.28
C ALA A 198 12.24 9.42 -4.24
N ARG A 199 11.19 8.87 -4.86
CA ARG A 199 10.26 9.62 -5.73
C ARG A 199 9.27 10.48 -4.96
N ASN A 200 9.01 10.16 -3.69
CA ASN A 200 8.06 10.88 -2.82
C ASN A 200 8.74 11.35 -1.51
N PRO A 201 9.68 12.31 -1.57
CA PRO A 201 10.48 12.73 -0.41
C PRO A 201 9.62 13.16 0.78
N GLY A 202 9.96 12.64 1.96
CA GLY A 202 9.27 12.95 3.22
C GLY A 202 7.93 12.24 3.44
N PHE A 203 7.35 11.57 2.44
CA PHE A 203 6.11 10.78 2.55
C PHE A 203 6.27 9.56 3.47
N PHE A 204 7.42 8.88 3.37
CA PHE A 204 7.84 7.82 4.27
C PHE A 204 8.93 8.32 5.23
N LYS A 205 8.80 8.04 6.53
CA LYS A 205 9.84 8.27 7.54
C LYS A 205 10.83 7.13 7.64
N TYR A 206 10.47 5.97 7.11
CA TYR A 206 11.27 4.75 7.10
C TYR A 206 11.17 4.05 5.74
N ALA A 207 12.28 3.57 5.20
CA ALA A 207 12.32 2.74 4.00
C ALA A 207 13.26 1.55 4.21
N ALA A 208 12.79 0.34 3.90
CA ALA A 208 13.60 -0.88 3.99
C ALA A 208 13.57 -1.73 2.72
N SER A 209 14.74 -2.21 2.33
CA SER A 209 14.94 -3.11 1.19
C SER A 209 15.58 -4.40 1.64
N TYR A 210 14.89 -5.52 1.45
CA TYR A 210 15.38 -6.87 1.77
C TYR A 210 15.68 -7.63 0.47
N SER A 211 16.96 -7.81 0.14
CA SER A 211 17.42 -8.38 -1.15
C SER A 211 16.83 -7.66 -2.39
N GLY A 212 16.67 -6.33 -2.33
CA GLY A 212 16.23 -5.54 -3.49
C GLY A 212 17.34 -5.29 -4.52
N ILE A 213 16.95 -5.01 -5.75
CA ILE A 213 17.85 -4.49 -6.79
C ILE A 213 17.81 -2.97 -6.74
N LEU A 214 18.90 -2.32 -6.33
CA LEU A 214 18.91 -0.89 -6.02
C LEU A 214 19.58 -0.01 -7.09
N GLN A 215 19.80 -0.56 -8.28
CA GLN A 215 20.17 0.14 -9.52
C GLN A 215 19.42 -0.48 -10.69
N LEU A 216 18.82 0.36 -11.54
CA LEU A 216 18.05 -0.09 -12.71
C LEU A 216 18.71 0.31 -14.04
N THR A 217 19.52 1.37 -14.05
CA THR A 217 20.10 1.99 -15.25
C THR A 217 21.53 1.54 -15.57
N SER A 218 22.27 1.01 -14.58
CA SER A 218 23.65 0.56 -14.74
C SER A 218 23.79 -0.51 -15.84
N TYR A 219 24.97 -0.60 -16.45
CA TYR A 219 25.22 -1.48 -17.59
C TYR A 219 24.76 -2.93 -17.33
N GLY A 220 23.87 -3.44 -18.17
CA GLY A 220 23.28 -4.78 -18.04
C GLY A 220 22.03 -4.86 -17.14
N MET A 221 21.74 -3.86 -16.31
CA MET A 221 20.60 -3.88 -15.39
C MET A 221 19.25 -3.82 -16.11
N PRO A 222 19.02 -3.01 -17.16
CA PRO A 222 17.75 -3.05 -17.91
C PRO A 222 17.46 -4.43 -18.51
N GLN A 223 18.51 -5.14 -18.96
CA GLN A 223 18.41 -6.51 -19.47
C GLN A 223 18.11 -7.53 -18.35
N ALA A 224 18.73 -7.37 -17.17
CA ALA A 224 18.45 -8.21 -16.00
C ALA A 224 17.01 -8.00 -15.48
N ILE A 225 16.53 -6.76 -15.45
CA ILE A 225 15.14 -6.42 -15.13
C ILE A 225 14.19 -7.01 -16.18
N GLN A 226 14.48 -6.87 -17.48
CA GLN A 226 13.71 -7.52 -18.54
C GLN A 226 13.67 -9.06 -18.42
N PHE A 227 14.77 -9.69 -18.00
CA PHE A 227 14.79 -11.13 -17.72
C PHE A 227 13.88 -11.47 -16.53
N ALA A 228 13.98 -10.72 -15.44
CA ALA A 228 13.12 -10.91 -14.26
C ALA A 228 11.63 -10.75 -14.60
N LEU A 229 11.23 -9.71 -15.34
CA LEU A 229 9.84 -9.53 -15.77
C LEU A 229 9.32 -10.68 -16.65
N ARG A 230 10.19 -11.30 -17.46
CA ARG A 230 9.84 -12.49 -18.26
C ARG A 230 9.67 -13.75 -17.42
N ASP A 231 10.53 -13.93 -16.41
CA ASP A 231 10.45 -15.04 -15.44
C ASP A 231 9.24 -14.90 -14.49
N GLY A 232 8.89 -13.68 -14.09
CA GLY A 232 7.73 -13.33 -13.28
C GLY A 232 6.45 -13.10 -14.07
N GLY A 233 6.03 -14.06 -14.89
CA GLY A 233 4.74 -14.00 -15.61
C GLY A 233 4.80 -13.48 -17.06
N GLY A 234 6.00 -13.26 -17.60
CA GLY A 234 6.20 -13.02 -19.04
C GLY A 234 6.07 -11.55 -19.47
N TYR A 235 6.18 -10.59 -18.56
CA TYR A 235 5.97 -9.17 -18.85
C TYR A 235 7.15 -8.52 -19.60
N ASP A 236 6.88 -7.36 -20.20
CA ASP A 236 7.82 -6.56 -20.98
C ASP A 236 8.22 -5.25 -20.27
N SER A 237 9.51 -5.07 -19.97
CA SER A 237 10.02 -3.83 -19.35
C SER A 237 9.90 -2.62 -20.27
N MET A 238 9.79 -2.84 -21.59
CA MET A 238 9.46 -1.79 -22.57
C MET A 238 8.05 -1.23 -22.38
N LYS A 239 7.14 -1.99 -21.74
CA LYS A 239 5.79 -1.54 -21.37
C LYS A 239 5.78 -0.80 -20.03
N MET A 240 6.65 -1.21 -19.11
CA MET A 240 6.87 -0.55 -17.82
C MET A 240 7.48 0.85 -17.99
N PHE A 241 8.71 0.95 -18.51
CA PHE A 241 9.45 2.21 -18.60
C PHE A 241 9.80 2.66 -20.02
N GLY A 242 9.59 1.83 -21.05
CA GLY A 242 10.06 2.12 -22.41
C GLY A 242 11.47 1.57 -22.67
N PRO A 243 12.13 1.97 -23.77
CA PRO A 243 13.49 1.53 -24.07
C PRO A 243 14.47 1.87 -22.92
N PRO A 244 15.57 1.14 -22.74
CA PRO A 244 16.58 1.44 -21.71
C PRO A 244 17.18 2.86 -21.74
N SER A 245 17.02 3.57 -22.86
CA SER A 245 17.41 4.98 -23.04
C SER A 245 16.32 5.99 -22.64
N ASP A 246 15.14 5.52 -22.25
CA ASP A 246 14.01 6.35 -21.84
C ASP A 246 14.27 6.95 -20.45
N PRO A 247 14.04 8.26 -20.23
CA PRO A 247 14.22 8.92 -18.93
C PRO A 247 13.52 8.21 -17.77
N ALA A 248 12.40 7.52 -18.02
CA ALA A 248 11.68 6.79 -16.97
C ALA A 248 12.55 5.76 -16.23
N TRP A 249 13.54 5.13 -16.89
CA TRP A 249 14.46 4.23 -16.19
C TRP A 249 15.30 4.96 -15.12
N ALA A 250 15.75 6.19 -15.41
CA ALA A 250 16.52 7.00 -14.48
C ALA A 250 15.63 7.64 -13.40
N GLU A 251 14.41 8.04 -13.76
CA GLU A 251 13.39 8.58 -12.85
C GLU A 251 12.87 7.55 -11.83
N HIS A 252 13.19 6.26 -11.99
CA HIS A 252 12.81 5.19 -11.08
C HIS A 252 14.02 4.43 -10.50
N ASP A 253 15.25 4.89 -10.75
CA ASP A 253 16.48 4.27 -10.23
C ASP A 253 16.82 4.79 -8.82
N PRO A 254 16.74 3.95 -7.76
CA PRO A 254 17.02 4.39 -6.39
C PRO A 254 18.43 4.99 -6.21
N TYR A 255 19.42 4.51 -6.98
CA TYR A 255 20.81 4.97 -6.88
C TYR A 255 21.01 6.37 -7.46
N LEU A 256 20.32 6.70 -8.55
CA LEU A 256 20.34 8.05 -9.12
C LEU A 256 19.54 9.03 -8.23
N LEU A 257 18.43 8.56 -7.66
CA LEU A 257 17.59 9.33 -6.74
C LEU A 257 18.09 9.34 -5.28
N ALA A 258 19.25 8.78 -4.97
CA ALA A 258 19.71 8.56 -3.59
C ALA A 258 19.73 9.83 -2.71
N ASP A 259 19.93 11.02 -3.31
CA ASP A 259 19.91 12.31 -2.60
C ASP A 259 18.51 12.68 -2.07
N GLN A 260 17.45 12.21 -2.73
CA GLN A 260 16.05 12.44 -2.37
C GLN A 260 15.62 11.68 -1.10
N LEU A 261 16.43 10.74 -0.63
CA LEU A 261 16.18 9.96 0.60
C LEU A 261 16.65 10.68 1.88
N ARG A 262 17.15 11.91 1.80
CA ARG A 262 17.53 12.72 2.98
C ARG A 262 16.35 12.87 3.94
N GLY A 263 16.58 12.51 5.21
CA GLY A 263 15.58 12.56 6.27
C GLY A 263 14.70 11.31 6.41
N THR A 264 14.83 10.33 5.50
CA THR A 264 14.22 9.00 5.65
C THR A 264 15.18 8.08 6.39
N SER A 265 14.69 7.30 7.34
CA SER A 265 15.47 6.26 8.01
C SER A 265 15.59 5.02 7.12
N LEU A 266 16.80 4.70 6.65
CA LEU A 266 17.04 3.64 5.67
C LEU A 266 17.58 2.35 6.29
N TYR A 267 17.05 1.21 5.86
CA TYR A 267 17.59 -0.14 6.10
C TYR A 267 17.78 -0.87 4.76
N VAL A 268 18.94 -1.46 4.53
CA VAL A 268 19.26 -2.20 3.31
C VAL A 268 19.91 -3.52 3.72
N SER A 269 19.27 -4.65 3.45
CA SER A 269 19.88 -5.97 3.63
C SER A 269 19.99 -6.74 2.33
N SER A 270 21.06 -7.54 2.24
CA SER A 270 21.26 -8.53 1.19
C SER A 270 22.17 -9.63 1.70
N GLY A 271 21.85 -10.87 1.35
CA GLY A 271 22.69 -12.04 1.58
C GLY A 271 23.83 -12.10 0.56
N ASN A 272 24.21 -13.32 0.20
CA ASN A 272 25.27 -13.59 -0.78
C ASN A 272 24.95 -14.81 -1.67
N GLY A 273 23.73 -15.35 -1.60
CA GLY A 273 23.32 -16.54 -2.34
C GLY A 273 23.80 -17.86 -1.74
N MET A 274 24.61 -17.82 -0.67
CA MET A 274 25.01 -19.02 0.07
C MET A 274 23.94 -19.41 1.09
N VAL A 275 23.61 -20.71 1.09
CA VAL A 275 22.68 -21.38 2.03
C VAL A 275 23.07 -21.06 3.48
N GLY A 276 22.19 -20.39 4.21
CA GLY A 276 22.35 -20.12 5.64
C GLY A 276 21.82 -21.26 6.54
N GLU A 277 21.97 -21.11 7.85
CA GLU A 277 21.47 -22.07 8.86
C GLU A 277 19.95 -22.30 8.80
N HIS A 278 19.20 -21.38 8.16
CA HIS A 278 17.74 -21.43 8.03
C HIS A 278 17.27 -21.89 6.64
N ASP A 279 18.18 -22.27 5.74
CA ASP A 279 17.89 -22.65 4.36
C ASP A 279 18.03 -24.17 4.13
N LYS A 280 17.33 -24.69 3.11
CA LYS A 280 17.48 -26.09 2.67
C LYS A 280 18.57 -26.19 1.58
N PRO A 281 19.61 -27.04 1.75
CA PRO A 281 20.61 -27.28 0.70
C PRO A 281 20.01 -27.93 -0.55
N SER A 282 20.71 -27.80 -1.69
CA SER A 282 20.50 -28.65 -2.87
C SER A 282 21.39 -29.91 -2.83
N ASP A 283 21.22 -30.78 -3.83
CA ASP A 283 22.06 -31.97 -4.04
C ASP A 283 23.53 -31.63 -4.40
N ILE A 284 23.86 -30.34 -4.63
CA ILE A 284 25.22 -29.84 -4.76
C ILE A 284 25.60 -29.06 -3.50
N PRO A 285 26.68 -29.42 -2.79
CA PRO A 285 27.13 -28.68 -1.61
C PRO A 285 27.34 -27.18 -1.90
N LEU A 286 26.92 -26.33 -0.96
CA LEU A 286 27.00 -24.86 -1.00
C LEU A 286 26.05 -24.14 -1.98
N LEU A 287 25.21 -24.83 -2.75
CA LEU A 287 24.21 -24.22 -3.64
C LEU A 287 22.77 -24.50 -3.17
N ALA A 288 21.88 -23.52 -3.39
CA ALA A 288 20.44 -23.67 -3.25
C ALA A 288 19.81 -24.23 -4.53
N THR A 289 18.67 -24.92 -4.44
CA THR A 289 17.98 -25.56 -5.59
C THR A 289 17.45 -24.57 -6.63
N ASN A 290 17.37 -23.28 -6.28
CA ASN A 290 16.89 -22.21 -7.15
C ASN A 290 18.06 -21.39 -7.74
N TYR A 291 18.62 -21.87 -8.86
CA TYR A 291 19.72 -21.19 -9.56
C TYR A 291 19.41 -19.74 -9.97
N SER A 292 18.16 -19.41 -10.32
CA SER A 292 17.79 -18.02 -10.66
C SER A 292 17.80 -17.11 -9.43
N GLY A 293 17.40 -17.63 -8.26
CA GLY A 293 17.48 -16.94 -6.98
C GLY A 293 18.92 -16.62 -6.55
N VAL A 294 19.88 -17.52 -6.82
CA VAL A 294 21.31 -17.26 -6.53
C VAL A 294 21.85 -16.12 -7.39
N GLY A 295 21.56 -16.12 -8.70
CA GLY A 295 21.97 -15.04 -9.60
C GLY A 295 21.37 -13.68 -9.23
N LEU A 296 20.08 -13.65 -8.86
CA LEU A 296 19.41 -12.43 -8.40
C LEU A 296 19.95 -11.93 -7.05
N GLU A 297 20.31 -12.81 -6.11
CA GLU A 297 20.89 -12.41 -4.83
C GLU A 297 22.29 -11.77 -5.00
N VAL A 298 23.11 -12.27 -5.92
CA VAL A 298 24.42 -11.67 -6.25
C VAL A 298 24.27 -10.28 -6.87
N LEU A 299 23.28 -10.08 -7.76
CA LEU A 299 22.95 -8.76 -8.32
C LEU A 299 22.40 -7.81 -7.26
N SER A 300 21.48 -8.28 -6.41
CA SER A 300 20.96 -7.51 -5.28
C SER A 300 22.09 -7.06 -4.34
N ARG A 301 22.98 -7.98 -3.95
CA ARG A 301 24.12 -7.68 -3.07
C ARG A 301 25.06 -6.64 -3.68
N THR A 302 25.39 -6.79 -4.95
CA THR A 302 26.28 -5.85 -5.68
C THR A 302 25.67 -4.46 -5.75
N THR A 303 24.42 -4.34 -6.22
CA THR A 303 23.73 -3.06 -6.34
C THR A 303 23.48 -2.41 -4.97
N SER A 304 23.18 -3.20 -3.93
CA SER A 304 23.02 -2.74 -2.54
C SER A 304 24.31 -2.19 -1.94
N GLN A 305 25.47 -2.80 -2.21
CA GLN A 305 26.79 -2.32 -1.76
C GLN A 305 27.20 -1.00 -2.42
N GLN A 306 26.94 -0.88 -3.72
CA GLN A 306 27.16 0.36 -4.45
C GLN A 306 26.18 1.47 -3.97
N PHE A 307 24.92 1.13 -3.71
CA PHE A 307 23.93 2.06 -3.15
C PHE A 307 24.30 2.58 -1.76
N ALA A 308 24.74 1.71 -0.85
CA ALA A 308 25.25 2.14 0.46
C ALA A 308 26.50 3.03 0.33
N SER A 309 27.41 2.72 -0.59
CA SER A 309 28.56 3.58 -0.91
C SER A 309 28.13 4.97 -1.41
N LYS A 310 27.09 5.03 -2.26
CA LYS A 310 26.51 6.28 -2.78
C LYS A 310 25.87 7.10 -1.67
N LEU A 311 25.05 6.49 -0.81
CA LEU A 311 24.46 7.16 0.36
C LEU A 311 25.54 7.72 1.30
N ASN A 312 26.58 6.93 1.59
CA ASN A 312 27.72 7.39 2.39
C ASN A 312 28.45 8.58 1.74
N SER A 313 28.67 8.56 0.41
CA SER A 313 29.27 9.68 -0.32
C SER A 313 28.43 10.98 -0.28
N LEU A 314 27.12 10.86 -0.07
CA LEU A 314 26.18 11.97 0.08
C LEU A 314 25.99 12.40 1.55
N GLY A 315 26.61 11.72 2.51
CA GLY A 315 26.40 11.93 3.95
C GLY A 315 24.99 11.55 4.42
N ILE A 316 24.35 10.57 3.77
CA ILE A 316 23.00 10.09 4.12
C ILE A 316 23.13 8.81 4.95
N PRO A 317 22.67 8.79 6.22
CA PRO A 317 22.82 7.62 7.08
C PRO A 317 21.87 6.50 6.65
N ALA A 318 22.42 5.29 6.54
CA ALA A 318 21.66 4.07 6.26
C ALA A 318 22.26 2.87 7.01
N GLN A 319 21.40 1.98 7.49
CA GLN A 319 21.84 0.71 8.06
C GLN A 319 21.97 -0.33 6.93
N ALA A 320 23.19 -0.54 6.46
CA ALA A 320 23.51 -1.57 5.47
C ALA A 320 23.92 -2.89 6.17
N VAL A 321 23.13 -3.95 5.99
CA VAL A 321 23.32 -5.26 6.64
C VAL A 321 23.70 -6.31 5.59
N TYR A 322 24.96 -6.73 5.68
CA TYR A 322 25.59 -7.63 4.71
C TYR A 322 25.95 -8.95 5.39
N ARG A 323 25.01 -9.87 5.48
CA ARG A 323 25.23 -11.16 6.16
C ARG A 323 26.26 -12.03 5.40
N PRO A 324 27.01 -12.89 6.12
CA PRO A 324 27.96 -13.85 5.52
C PRO A 324 27.28 -15.10 4.94
N SER A 325 25.99 -15.28 5.21
CA SER A 325 25.10 -16.27 4.61
C SER A 325 23.70 -15.68 4.50
N GLY A 326 22.91 -16.12 3.53
CA GLY A 326 21.58 -15.62 3.26
C GLY A 326 21.22 -15.81 1.80
N THR A 327 20.09 -16.47 1.56
CA THR A 327 19.56 -16.74 0.22
C THR A 327 18.30 -15.92 -0.05
N HIS A 328 17.87 -15.91 -1.31
CA HIS A 328 16.68 -15.20 -1.78
C HIS A 328 15.38 -15.94 -1.35
N THR A 329 15.16 -16.06 -0.04
CA THR A 329 14.12 -16.92 0.57
C THR A 329 13.35 -16.23 1.70
N TRP A 330 12.11 -16.70 1.92
CA TRP A 330 11.19 -16.17 2.93
C TRP A 330 11.71 -16.19 4.38
N PRO A 331 12.39 -17.25 4.88
CA PRO A 331 12.95 -17.23 6.24
C PRO A 331 13.99 -16.12 6.44
N TYR A 332 14.82 -15.84 5.42
CA TYR A 332 15.80 -14.76 5.49
C TYR A 332 15.13 -13.37 5.49
N TRP A 333 14.13 -13.15 4.64
CA TRP A 333 13.39 -11.88 4.62
C TRP A 333 12.56 -11.64 5.88
N GLU A 334 11.94 -12.68 6.45
CA GLU A 334 11.28 -12.61 7.76
C GLU A 334 12.28 -12.23 8.87
N PHE A 335 13.46 -12.85 8.88
CA PHE A 335 14.51 -12.55 9.84
C PHE A 335 14.96 -11.08 9.73
N GLU A 336 15.32 -10.59 8.54
CA GLU A 336 15.79 -9.21 8.36
C GLU A 336 14.68 -8.19 8.66
N MET A 337 13.42 -8.46 8.31
CA MET A 337 12.27 -7.64 8.76
C MET A 337 12.20 -7.53 10.30
N LYS A 338 12.41 -8.65 11.01
CA LYS A 338 12.44 -8.66 12.48
C LYS A 338 13.65 -7.91 13.04
N GLN A 339 14.82 -7.99 12.39
CA GLN A 339 16.02 -7.24 12.77
C GLN A 339 15.86 -5.73 12.56
N ALA A 340 15.15 -5.31 11.51
CA ALA A 340 14.97 -3.92 11.16
C ALA A 340 13.89 -3.21 12.01
N TRP A 341 13.00 -3.97 12.67
CA TRP A 341 11.90 -3.42 13.46
C TRP A 341 12.29 -2.36 14.51
N PRO A 342 13.38 -2.46 15.30
CA PRO A 342 13.74 -1.41 16.25
C PRO A 342 14.02 -0.05 15.59
N GLN A 343 14.64 -0.04 14.41
CA GLN A 343 14.86 1.17 13.62
C GLN A 343 13.53 1.69 13.06
N ALA A 344 12.71 0.79 12.48
CA ALA A 344 11.38 1.12 11.98
C ALA A 344 10.48 1.73 13.07
N ALA A 345 10.46 1.13 14.26
CA ALA A 345 9.73 1.61 15.42
C ALA A 345 10.18 3.04 15.78
N SER A 346 11.48 3.31 15.80
CA SER A 346 11.98 4.65 16.09
C SER A 346 11.54 5.69 15.04
N ALA A 347 11.62 5.36 13.76
CA ALA A 347 11.19 6.23 12.68
C ALA A 347 9.66 6.45 12.63
N LEU A 348 8.88 5.50 13.17
CA LEU A 348 7.42 5.58 13.29
C LEU A 348 6.93 6.15 14.64
N GLY A 349 7.83 6.59 15.53
CA GLY A 349 7.45 7.14 16.85
C GLY A 349 7.05 6.10 17.91
N LEU A 350 7.43 4.84 17.71
CA LEU A 350 7.03 3.66 18.50
C LEU A 350 8.16 3.07 19.37
N SER A 351 9.32 3.71 19.54
CA SER A 351 10.41 3.20 20.42
C SER A 351 9.99 2.91 21.87
N GLY A 352 8.99 3.65 22.35
CA GLY A 352 8.37 3.46 23.67
C GLY A 352 7.19 2.48 23.69
N ASP A 353 6.74 1.95 22.55
CA ASP A 353 5.60 1.04 22.50
C ASP A 353 5.98 -0.32 23.11
N ARG A 354 5.18 -0.76 24.08
CA ARG A 354 5.35 -2.01 24.83
C ARG A 354 3.98 -2.57 25.15
N VAL A 355 3.87 -3.90 25.23
CA VAL A 355 2.68 -4.57 25.77
C VAL A 355 2.58 -4.25 27.26
N ALA A 356 1.71 -3.31 27.62
CA ALA A 356 1.41 -2.91 28.99
C ALA A 356 0.08 -3.51 29.45
N CYS A 357 0.05 -4.83 29.68
CA CYS A 357 -1.17 -5.56 30.04
C CYS A 357 -1.06 -6.30 31.38
N LYS A 358 -2.20 -6.46 32.04
CA LYS A 358 -2.44 -7.42 33.13
C LYS A 358 -3.79 -8.06 32.87
N VAL A 359 -3.95 -9.35 33.16
CA VAL A 359 -5.25 -10.03 32.99
C VAL A 359 -6.26 -9.41 33.95
N GLY A 360 -7.36 -8.88 33.39
CA GLY A 360 -8.42 -8.21 34.14
C GLY A 360 -9.11 -9.15 35.13
N ASP A 361 -9.64 -8.60 36.22
CA ASP A 361 -10.30 -9.41 37.27
C ASP A 361 -11.49 -10.20 36.75
N ALA A 362 -12.21 -9.65 35.76
CA ALA A 362 -13.26 -10.39 35.06
C ALA A 362 -12.73 -11.68 34.40
N PHE A 363 -11.49 -11.65 33.91
CA PHE A 363 -10.90 -12.67 33.03
C PHE A 363 -10.00 -13.69 33.72
N LYS A 364 -9.56 -13.44 34.97
CA LYS A 364 -8.72 -14.38 35.74
C LYS A 364 -9.28 -15.81 35.87
N LYS A 365 -10.60 -15.98 35.79
CA LYS A 365 -11.30 -17.28 35.88
C LYS A 365 -11.65 -17.90 34.51
N ALA A 366 -11.15 -17.35 33.40
CA ALA A 366 -11.40 -17.91 32.07
C ALA A 366 -10.70 -19.27 31.91
N LYS A 367 -11.46 -20.32 31.59
CA LYS A 367 -10.93 -21.70 31.45
C LYS A 367 -9.81 -21.81 30.41
N GLN A 368 -9.91 -21.03 29.33
CA GLN A 368 -8.98 -21.01 28.21
C GLN A 368 -7.76 -20.09 28.43
N LEU A 369 -7.63 -19.40 29.57
CA LEU A 369 -6.62 -18.33 29.73
C LEU A 369 -5.18 -18.76 29.37
N ARG A 370 -4.81 -20.01 29.65
CA ARG A 370 -3.48 -20.55 29.31
C ARG A 370 -3.27 -20.79 27.80
N SER A 371 -4.31 -21.16 27.04
CA SER A 371 -4.22 -21.40 25.60
C SER A 371 -4.25 -20.12 24.77
N LEU A 372 -4.69 -18.99 25.35
CA LEU A 372 -4.71 -17.68 24.70
C LEU A 372 -3.35 -17.00 24.54
N GLY A 373 -2.33 -17.48 25.26
CA GLY A 373 -1.02 -16.84 25.33
C GLY A 373 -1.03 -15.57 26.18
N GLY A 374 -0.04 -14.69 25.96
CA GLY A 374 0.04 -13.41 26.67
C GLY A 374 -1.14 -12.49 26.31
N CYS A 375 -1.57 -11.67 27.28
CA CYS A 375 -2.44 -10.54 26.98
C CYS A 375 -1.73 -9.53 26.07
N LEU A 376 -2.52 -8.71 25.39
CA LEU A 376 -2.06 -7.66 24.48
C LEU A 376 -2.52 -6.28 24.96
N THR A 377 -3.78 -6.17 25.36
CA THR A 377 -4.39 -4.94 25.89
C THR A 377 -4.72 -5.08 27.38
N PRO A 378 -4.90 -3.97 28.12
CA PRO A 378 -5.66 -3.96 29.36
C PRO A 378 -7.11 -4.46 29.17
N GLU A 379 -7.83 -4.67 30.26
CA GLU A 379 -9.29 -4.81 30.21
C GLU A 379 -9.94 -3.49 29.75
N TYR A 380 -10.86 -3.56 28.79
CA TYR A 380 -11.53 -2.39 28.20
C TYR A 380 -13.04 -2.59 28.06
N ALA A 381 -13.80 -1.49 27.98
CA ALA A 381 -15.25 -1.53 27.90
C ALA A 381 -15.73 -1.87 26.48
N VAL A 382 -16.83 -2.61 26.39
CA VAL A 382 -17.61 -2.85 25.16
C VAL A 382 -19.10 -2.72 25.49
N PRO A 383 -20.00 -2.48 24.52
CA PRO A 383 -21.43 -2.44 24.81
C PRO A 383 -21.90 -3.72 25.53
N GLY A 384 -22.59 -3.55 26.66
CA GLY A 384 -23.04 -4.64 27.53
C GLY A 384 -22.00 -5.24 28.48
N GLY A 385 -20.71 -4.87 28.41
CA GLY A 385 -19.71 -5.49 29.27
C GLY A 385 -18.27 -5.05 29.04
N LYS A 386 -17.33 -6.00 29.08
CA LYS A 386 -15.89 -5.76 28.93
C LYS A 386 -15.23 -6.80 28.03
N ALA A 387 -14.10 -6.44 27.45
CA ALA A 387 -13.24 -7.33 26.67
C ALA A 387 -11.75 -7.16 27.02
N GLN A 388 -10.93 -8.11 26.59
CA GLN A 388 -9.47 -8.04 26.65
C GLN A 388 -8.85 -8.88 25.52
N ASP A 389 -7.82 -8.35 24.86
CA ASP A 389 -7.10 -9.02 23.77
C ASP A 389 -5.94 -9.88 24.28
N PHE A 390 -5.74 -11.02 23.61
CA PHE A 390 -4.66 -11.98 23.83
C PHE A 390 -4.11 -12.47 22.48
N ARG A 391 -2.91 -13.04 22.49
CA ARG A 391 -2.23 -13.56 21.28
C ARG A 391 -3.11 -14.47 20.41
N ASN A 392 -3.89 -15.36 21.02
CA ASN A 392 -4.69 -16.34 20.27
C ASN A 392 -6.21 -16.08 20.39
N GLY A 393 -6.66 -14.90 20.79
CA GLY A 393 -8.10 -14.62 20.91
C GLY A 393 -8.48 -13.39 21.72
N ARG A 394 -9.78 -13.11 21.77
CA ARG A 394 -10.37 -12.07 22.63
C ARG A 394 -11.27 -12.72 23.68
N LEU A 395 -11.09 -12.31 24.94
CA LEU A 395 -12.06 -12.62 26.00
C LEU A 395 -13.08 -11.50 26.09
N PHE A 396 -14.33 -11.90 26.38
CA PHE A 396 -15.44 -11.03 26.69
C PHE A 396 -16.11 -11.47 27.99
N THR A 397 -16.71 -10.54 28.72
CA THR A 397 -17.65 -10.87 29.79
C THR A 397 -18.87 -11.60 29.23
N GLY A 398 -19.43 -12.54 30.00
CA GLY A 398 -20.64 -13.27 29.61
C GLY A 398 -21.39 -13.83 30.81
N PRO A 399 -22.66 -14.29 30.62
CA PRO A 399 -23.59 -14.60 31.71
C PRO A 399 -23.17 -15.78 32.59
N LYS A 400 -22.19 -16.58 32.17
CA LYS A 400 -21.59 -17.69 32.94
C LYS A 400 -20.07 -17.52 33.02
N GLY A 401 -19.62 -16.31 33.38
CA GLY A 401 -18.22 -15.89 33.36
C GLY A 401 -17.67 -15.63 31.95
N PRO A 402 -16.35 -15.39 31.81
CA PRO A 402 -15.70 -15.07 30.54
C PRO A 402 -15.96 -16.05 29.41
N LYS A 403 -15.98 -15.53 28.18
CA LYS A 403 -16.16 -16.30 26.94
C LYS A 403 -15.11 -15.87 25.92
N VAL A 404 -14.51 -16.83 25.23
CA VAL A 404 -13.53 -16.58 24.17
C VAL A 404 -14.17 -16.56 22.79
N VAL A 405 -13.75 -15.62 21.95
CA VAL A 405 -14.00 -15.62 20.51
C VAL A 405 -12.66 -15.48 19.77
N THR A 406 -12.43 -16.32 18.75
CA THR A 406 -11.12 -16.49 18.09
C THR A 406 -11.26 -16.69 16.57
N GLY A 407 -10.16 -16.48 15.83
CA GLY A 407 -10.05 -16.83 14.40
C GLY A 407 -11.19 -16.31 13.52
N ALA A 408 -11.62 -17.13 12.56
CA ALA A 408 -12.67 -16.78 11.60
C ALA A 408 -14.03 -16.47 12.24
N ILE A 409 -14.37 -17.07 13.39
CA ILE A 409 -15.57 -16.70 14.15
C ILE A 409 -15.40 -15.30 14.73
N GLY A 410 -14.22 -14.97 15.26
CA GLY A 410 -13.86 -13.62 15.70
C GLY A 410 -13.92 -12.58 14.57
N GLY A 411 -13.42 -12.93 13.38
CA GLY A 411 -13.52 -12.09 12.18
C GLY A 411 -14.97 -11.80 11.81
N ALA A 412 -15.81 -12.84 11.69
CA ALA A 412 -17.24 -12.66 11.43
C ALA A 412 -18.00 -11.95 12.57
N TYR A 413 -17.49 -12.01 13.80
CA TYR A 413 -18.09 -11.34 14.96
C TYR A 413 -17.87 -9.82 14.94
N VAL A 414 -16.72 -9.33 14.43
CA VAL A 414 -16.41 -7.89 14.36
C VAL A 414 -17.55 -7.05 13.75
N PRO A 415 -17.99 -7.27 12.49
CA PRO A 415 -19.07 -6.50 11.88
C PRO A 415 -20.48 -6.91 12.38
N ALA A 416 -20.57 -7.94 13.22
CA ALA A 416 -21.84 -8.49 13.72
C ALA A 416 -22.07 -8.23 15.21
N PHE A 417 -21.15 -7.54 15.90
CA PHE A 417 -21.18 -7.32 17.35
C PHE A 417 -22.51 -6.74 17.82
N ASP A 418 -22.94 -5.60 17.23
CA ASP A 418 -24.18 -4.92 17.63
C ASP A 418 -25.43 -5.77 17.38
N ARG A 419 -25.41 -6.62 16.34
CA ARG A 419 -26.53 -7.52 16.03
C ARG A 419 -26.58 -8.71 17.00
N LEU A 420 -25.44 -9.31 17.32
CA LEU A 420 -25.35 -10.54 18.11
C LEU A 420 -25.32 -10.33 19.62
N GLY A 421 -24.84 -9.17 20.10
CA GLY A 421 -24.57 -8.95 21.52
C GLY A 421 -23.34 -9.72 22.00
N LEU A 422 -23.19 -9.86 23.32
CA LEU A 422 -22.05 -10.55 23.93
C LEU A 422 -22.05 -12.07 23.66
N PRO A 423 -20.87 -12.73 23.63
CA PRO A 423 -20.80 -14.18 23.54
C PRO A 423 -21.35 -14.86 24.79
N THR A 424 -22.07 -15.95 24.58
CA THR A 424 -22.68 -16.79 25.62
C THR A 424 -22.00 -18.17 25.72
N SER A 425 -21.27 -18.61 24.69
CA SER A 425 -20.37 -19.78 24.70
C SER A 425 -18.92 -19.42 24.33
N ASP A 426 -17.97 -20.22 24.81
CA ASP A 426 -16.67 -20.41 24.16
C ASP A 426 -16.87 -21.13 22.80
N GLU A 427 -15.81 -21.33 22.00
CA GLU A 427 -15.93 -22.15 20.78
C GLU A 427 -16.36 -23.58 21.15
N GLN A 428 -17.46 -24.03 20.55
CA GLN A 428 -18.00 -25.37 20.63
C GLN A 428 -17.84 -26.10 19.31
N THR A 429 -17.87 -27.42 19.35
CA THR A 429 -17.84 -28.29 18.17
C THR A 429 -19.16 -29.07 18.10
N SER A 430 -19.74 -29.20 16.91
CA SER A 430 -20.94 -30.01 16.68
C SER A 430 -20.69 -31.49 16.97
N ARG A 431 -21.77 -32.25 17.22
CA ARG A 431 -21.68 -33.69 17.54
C ARG A 431 -21.02 -34.54 16.45
N ASP A 432 -21.09 -34.11 15.19
CA ASP A 432 -20.46 -34.76 14.04
C ASP A 432 -19.01 -34.30 13.79
N GLY A 433 -18.48 -33.39 14.61
CA GLY A 433 -17.12 -32.84 14.48
C GLY A 433 -16.93 -31.78 13.37
N LYS A 434 -17.94 -31.55 12.51
CA LYS A 434 -17.75 -30.80 11.24
C LYS A 434 -17.94 -29.29 11.34
N VAL A 435 -18.58 -28.80 12.40
CA VAL A 435 -18.93 -27.38 12.57
C VAL A 435 -18.36 -26.86 13.88
N LYS A 436 -17.60 -25.77 13.79
CA LYS A 436 -17.22 -24.95 14.95
C LYS A 436 -18.24 -23.83 15.14
N PHE A 437 -18.55 -23.44 16.38
CA PHE A 437 -19.47 -22.33 16.61
C PHE A 437 -19.30 -21.65 17.97
N ASN A 438 -19.63 -20.36 18.02
CA ASN A 438 -19.90 -19.63 19.25
C ASN A 438 -21.37 -19.21 19.27
N THR A 439 -22.03 -19.29 20.42
CA THR A 439 -23.34 -18.66 20.66
C THR A 439 -23.16 -17.27 21.27
N PHE A 440 -24.09 -16.38 20.97
CA PHE A 440 -24.19 -15.00 21.46
C PHE A 440 -25.60 -14.77 22.02
N GLU A 441 -25.87 -13.61 22.61
CA GLU A 441 -27.19 -13.27 23.17
C GLU A 441 -28.30 -13.39 22.11
N ARG A 442 -28.06 -12.79 20.93
CA ARG A 442 -29.01 -12.68 19.82
C ARG A 442 -28.64 -13.56 18.62
N GLY A 443 -27.92 -14.67 18.81
CA GLY A 443 -27.65 -15.61 17.71
C GLY A 443 -26.48 -16.56 17.95
N LYS A 444 -25.88 -17.02 16.85
CA LYS A 444 -24.62 -17.78 16.85
C LYS A 444 -23.81 -17.44 15.59
N ILE A 445 -22.52 -17.78 15.61
CA ILE A 445 -21.69 -17.82 14.40
C ILE A 445 -21.23 -19.26 14.23
N THR A 446 -21.45 -19.84 13.05
CA THR A 446 -20.96 -21.17 12.68
C THR A 446 -19.81 -21.07 11.69
N TRP A 447 -18.86 -22.00 11.73
CA TRP A 447 -17.73 -22.09 10.82
C TRP A 447 -17.54 -23.52 10.31
N THR A 448 -17.30 -23.65 9.00
CA THR A 448 -16.81 -24.89 8.37
C THR A 448 -15.68 -24.57 7.38
N PRO A 449 -14.72 -25.49 7.15
CA PRO A 449 -13.63 -25.27 6.18
C PRO A 449 -14.14 -24.87 4.78
N SER A 450 -15.26 -25.47 4.35
CA SER A 450 -15.86 -25.27 3.02
C SER A 450 -16.73 -24.02 2.86
N ARG A 451 -17.14 -23.35 3.95
CA ARG A 451 -18.10 -22.22 3.88
C ARG A 451 -17.67 -20.98 4.67
N GLY A 452 -16.52 -21.01 5.32
CA GLY A 452 -16.06 -19.95 6.21
C GLY A 452 -16.98 -19.77 7.42
N ALA A 453 -16.87 -18.62 8.07
CA ALA A 453 -17.74 -18.24 9.18
C ALA A 453 -19.04 -17.59 8.67
N ARG A 454 -20.17 -17.92 9.29
CA ARG A 454 -21.51 -17.42 8.95
C ARG A 454 -22.25 -16.95 10.19
N VAL A 455 -22.81 -15.75 10.10
CA VAL A 455 -23.62 -15.13 11.16
C VAL A 455 -25.05 -15.63 11.05
N GLU A 456 -25.53 -16.29 12.10
CA GLU A 456 -26.92 -16.74 12.27
C GLU A 456 -27.54 -15.93 13.41
N ALA A 457 -27.90 -14.68 13.12
CA ALA A 457 -28.60 -13.79 14.05
C ALA A 457 -30.08 -14.16 14.15
N LYS A 458 -30.65 -14.00 15.35
CA LYS A 458 -32.11 -13.99 15.56
C LYS A 458 -32.71 -12.72 14.92
N PRO A 459 -33.97 -12.77 14.47
CA PRO A 459 -34.69 -11.57 14.01
C PRO A 459 -34.86 -10.55 15.13
#